data_AF-A0A3M7EM89-F1
#
_entry.id   AF-A0A3M7EM89-F1
#
_cell.length_a   1.000
_cell.length_b   1.000
_cell.length_c   1.000
_cell.angle_alpha   90.00
_cell.angle_beta   90.00
_cell.angle_gamma   90.00
#
_symmetry.space_group_name_H-M   'P 1'
#
loop_
_entity.id
_entity.type
_entity.pdbx_description
1 polymer ?
#
loop_
_entity_poly.entity_id
_entity_poly.type
_entity_poly.pdbx_seq_one_letter_code
_entity_poly.pdbx_strand_id
1 'polypeptide(L)'
;MADDGETPPNATVYVRNLDERIKIPFLIETLRRLFAEYGNIVDVIAKKSIKRKGQAFVVYDSVDSAQEAIDELQGFDVFGQQMHLDFAKTRSDATVLREDGQEGLETHKKHRLAEKERKQAVEAAQKPAAPPKRNADPSLTERPAKTAKPGQQPGVVPDEYLPPNKVLFLRDLPEDYGKDALTAIFSRFPGFQELRTVPGRSGIAFVEYESEEGAIAAKEAMGGVELGGKNIRVTYQRQ
;
A
#
# COMPACT_ATOMS: atom_id res chain seq x y z
N MET A 1 -4.40 9.11 -34.40
CA MET A 1 -4.64 10.47 -33.90
C MET A 1 -4.50 10.41 -32.40
N ALA A 2 -3.36 10.88 -31.88
CA ALA A 2 -3.13 10.96 -30.44
C ALA A 2 -3.99 12.11 -29.90
N ASP A 3 -4.74 11.81 -28.86
CA ASP A 3 -5.54 12.75 -28.09
C ASP A 3 -4.58 13.77 -27.46
N ASP A 4 -4.44 14.94 -28.09
CA ASP A 4 -3.72 16.10 -27.55
C ASP A 4 -4.59 16.66 -26.41
N GLY A 5 -4.58 15.94 -25.30
CA GLY A 5 -5.32 16.27 -24.10
C GLY A 5 -4.66 17.45 -23.41
N GLU A 6 -4.94 18.67 -23.90
CA GLU A 6 -4.62 19.93 -23.24
C GLU A 6 -5.15 19.89 -21.79
N THR A 7 -4.29 19.46 -20.88
CA THR A 7 -4.51 19.57 -19.46
C THR A 7 -4.36 21.05 -19.10
N PRO A 8 -5.34 21.65 -18.39
CA PRO A 8 -5.29 23.06 -18.05
C PRO A 8 -4.00 23.39 -17.27
N PRO A 9 -3.42 24.58 -17.50
CA PRO A 9 -2.17 24.96 -16.87
C PRO A 9 -2.32 24.92 -15.34
N ASN A 10 -1.37 24.24 -14.70
CA ASN A 10 -1.42 23.92 -13.27
C ASN A 10 -0.02 24.10 -12.68
N ALA A 11 0.08 24.56 -11.43
CA ALA A 11 1.35 24.69 -10.73
C ALA A 11 1.96 23.32 -10.35
N THR A 12 1.22 22.23 -10.56
CA THR A 12 1.74 20.86 -10.37
C THR A 12 2.09 20.23 -11.70
N VAL A 13 3.35 19.83 -11.84
CA VAL A 13 3.88 19.05 -12.96
C VAL A 13 3.79 17.57 -12.64
N TYR A 14 3.22 16.80 -13.55
CA TYR A 14 3.22 15.35 -13.52
C TYR A 14 4.38 14.81 -14.35
N VAL A 15 5.26 14.05 -13.71
CA VAL A 15 6.41 13.42 -14.32
C VAL A 15 6.15 11.92 -14.47
N ARG A 16 6.32 11.39 -15.67
CA ARG A 16 6.21 9.96 -15.99
C ARG A 16 7.47 9.44 -16.69
N ASN A 17 7.61 8.12 -16.76
CA ASN A 17 8.77 7.41 -17.32
C ASN A 17 10.07 7.59 -16.52
N LEU A 18 9.96 7.62 -15.19
CA LEU A 18 11.11 7.63 -14.27
C LEU A 18 11.58 6.22 -13.90
N ASP A 19 12.88 6.06 -13.62
CA ASP A 19 13.45 4.77 -13.24
C ASP A 19 12.97 4.28 -11.86
N GLU A 20 12.38 3.08 -11.85
CA GLU A 20 11.80 2.45 -10.66
C GLU A 20 12.80 1.69 -9.78
N ARG A 21 14.02 1.47 -10.29
CA ARG A 21 15.10 0.78 -9.56
C ARG A 21 15.72 1.71 -8.52
N ILE A 22 15.70 3.01 -8.78
CA ILE A 22 16.18 4.04 -7.87
C ILE A 22 15.35 4.11 -6.58
N LYS A 23 16.02 4.44 -5.46
CA LYS A 23 15.36 4.66 -4.16
C LYS A 23 14.56 5.97 -4.21
N ILE A 24 13.29 5.93 -3.80
CA ILE A 24 12.38 7.09 -3.73
C ILE A 24 13.02 8.34 -3.10
N PRO A 25 13.67 8.29 -1.92
CA PRO A 25 14.24 9.50 -1.31
C PRO A 25 15.32 10.15 -2.19
N PHE A 26 16.13 9.32 -2.86
CA PHE A 26 17.17 9.81 -3.77
C PHE A 26 16.57 10.41 -5.05
N LEU A 27 15.57 9.74 -5.63
CA LEU A 27 14.83 10.25 -6.79
C LEU A 27 14.19 11.60 -6.50
N ILE A 28 13.57 11.76 -5.33
CA ILE A 28 12.96 13.02 -4.88
C ILE A 28 14.02 14.12 -4.77
N GLU A 29 15.17 13.84 -4.18
CA GLU A 29 16.26 14.83 -4.06
C GLU A 29 16.80 15.26 -5.42
N THR A 30 17.00 14.31 -6.34
CA THR A 30 17.46 14.60 -7.71
C THR A 30 16.45 15.43 -8.47
N LEU A 31 15.17 15.03 -8.46
CA LEU A 31 14.10 15.81 -9.11
C LEU A 31 14.01 17.20 -8.50
N ARG A 32 14.09 17.32 -7.16
CA ARG A 32 14.06 18.63 -6.51
C ARG A 32 15.21 19.51 -6.95
N ARG A 33 16.43 18.98 -7.09
CA ARG A 33 17.58 19.76 -7.57
C ARG A 33 17.42 20.19 -9.03
N LEU A 34 16.94 19.30 -9.89
CA LEU A 34 16.77 19.57 -11.31
C LEU A 34 15.66 20.62 -11.56
N PHE A 35 14.52 20.46 -10.90
CA PHE A 35 13.37 21.33 -11.07
C PHE A 35 13.53 22.69 -10.37
N ALA A 36 14.47 22.82 -9.42
CA ALA A 36 14.69 24.06 -8.67
C ALA A 36 15.32 25.18 -9.51
N GLU A 37 15.89 24.85 -10.67
CA GLU A 37 16.45 25.82 -11.61
C GLU A 37 15.36 26.69 -12.26
N TYR A 38 14.17 26.13 -12.46
CA TYR A 38 13.04 26.77 -13.15
C TYR A 38 12.06 27.47 -12.21
N GLY A 39 12.18 27.26 -10.90
CA GLY A 39 11.33 27.94 -9.93
C GLY A 39 11.35 27.34 -8.53
N ASN A 40 10.61 27.99 -7.64
CA ASN A 40 10.51 27.55 -6.26
C ASN A 40 9.59 26.34 -6.11
N ILE A 41 10.15 25.19 -5.73
CA ILE A 41 9.42 23.95 -5.50
C ILE A 41 8.88 23.93 -4.08
N VAL A 42 7.56 23.78 -3.96
CA VAL A 42 6.85 23.60 -2.68
C VAL A 42 7.01 22.18 -2.18
N ASP A 43 6.76 21.18 -3.04
CA ASP A 43 6.79 19.77 -2.65
C ASP A 43 7.07 18.85 -3.84
N VAL A 44 7.67 17.68 -3.56
CA VAL A 44 7.92 16.64 -4.57
C VAL A 44 7.41 15.30 -4.05
N ILE A 45 6.45 14.73 -4.76
CA ILE A 45 5.74 13.51 -4.34
C ILE A 45 6.08 12.39 -5.33
N ALA A 46 6.89 11.42 -4.89
CA ALA A 46 7.13 10.18 -5.62
C ALA A 46 6.76 8.97 -4.75
N LYS A 47 6.17 7.93 -5.34
CA LYS A 47 5.71 6.73 -4.61
C LYS A 47 6.04 5.44 -5.36
N LYS A 48 6.53 4.42 -4.64
CA LYS A 48 6.92 3.12 -5.20
C LYS A 48 5.78 2.10 -5.34
N SER A 49 4.53 2.56 -5.34
CA SER A 49 3.38 1.64 -5.46
C SER A 49 3.26 1.14 -6.89
N ILE A 50 2.80 -0.10 -7.12
CA ILE A 50 2.72 -0.72 -8.46
C ILE A 50 1.99 0.16 -9.50
N LYS A 51 1.00 0.95 -9.07
CA LYS A 51 0.23 1.87 -9.92
C LYS A 51 0.88 3.24 -10.12
N ARG A 52 1.85 3.59 -9.28
CA ARG A 52 2.51 4.92 -9.23
C ARG A 52 4.04 4.85 -9.38
N LYS A 53 4.59 3.67 -9.64
CA LYS A 53 6.02 3.50 -9.91
C LYS A 53 6.36 4.19 -11.23
N GLY A 54 7.54 4.81 -11.26
CA GLY A 54 7.98 5.62 -12.39
C GLY A 54 7.18 6.91 -12.60
N GLN A 55 6.46 7.37 -11.57
CA GLN A 55 5.68 8.60 -11.58
C GLN A 55 6.07 9.49 -10.41
N ALA A 56 6.12 10.80 -10.66
CA ALA A 56 6.31 11.81 -9.63
C ALA A 56 5.40 13.02 -9.91
N PHE A 57 5.14 13.78 -8.86
CA PHE A 57 4.46 15.07 -8.94
C PHE A 57 5.38 16.12 -8.35
N VAL A 58 5.69 17.16 -9.11
CA VAL A 58 6.47 18.31 -8.66
C VAL A 58 5.51 19.48 -8.52
N VAL A 59 5.46 20.07 -7.33
CA VAL A 59 4.57 21.18 -7.01
C VAL A 59 5.38 22.45 -6.96
N TYR A 60 5.10 23.39 -7.86
CA TYR A 60 5.65 24.74 -7.85
C TYR A 60 4.75 25.71 -7.08
N ASP A 61 5.34 26.84 -6.70
CA ASP A 61 4.60 27.98 -6.14
C ASP A 61 3.86 28.77 -7.23
N SER A 62 4.34 28.73 -8.49
CA SER A 62 3.74 29.40 -9.65
C SER A 62 3.46 28.44 -10.81
N VAL A 63 2.41 28.74 -11.57
CA VAL A 63 2.03 28.02 -12.81
C VAL A 63 3.03 28.28 -13.94
N ASP A 64 3.60 29.48 -13.97
CA ASP A 64 4.57 29.92 -14.98
C ASP A 64 5.86 29.08 -14.89
N SER A 65 6.41 28.93 -13.67
CA SER A 65 7.56 28.05 -13.41
C SER A 65 7.29 26.59 -13.78
N ALA A 66 6.05 26.12 -13.57
CA ALA A 66 5.66 24.77 -13.97
C ALA A 66 5.65 24.62 -15.51
N GLN A 67 5.26 25.65 -16.24
CA GLN A 67 5.25 25.66 -17.69
C GLN A 67 6.67 25.71 -18.27
N GLU A 68 7.54 26.59 -17.77
CA GLU A 68 8.95 26.65 -18.18
C GLU A 68 9.65 25.30 -17.93
N ALA A 69 9.41 24.69 -16.76
CA ALA A 69 9.96 23.39 -16.45
C ALA A 69 9.47 22.30 -17.43
N ILE A 70 8.22 22.34 -17.87
CA ILE A 70 7.70 21.39 -18.86
C ILE A 70 8.39 21.58 -20.20
N ASP A 71 8.55 22.81 -20.68
CA ASP A 71 9.14 23.10 -22.00
C ASP A 71 10.61 22.67 -22.08
N GLU A 72 11.40 23.00 -21.05
CA GLU A 72 12.85 22.77 -21.03
C GLU A 72 13.22 21.33 -20.63
N LEU A 73 12.49 20.72 -19.70
CA LEU A 73 12.82 19.39 -19.17
C LEU A 73 12.07 18.24 -19.86
N GLN A 74 11.23 18.52 -20.86
CA GLN A 74 10.54 17.48 -21.62
C GLN A 74 11.55 16.57 -22.33
N GLY A 75 11.50 15.27 -22.06
CA GLY A 75 12.41 14.30 -22.68
C GLY A 75 13.83 14.31 -22.11
N PHE A 76 14.08 15.03 -21.02
CA PHE A 76 15.40 15.04 -20.38
C PHE A 76 15.73 13.65 -19.82
N ASP A 77 16.97 13.19 -20.02
CA ASP A 77 17.40 11.88 -19.55
C ASP A 77 17.74 11.90 -18.05
N VAL A 78 16.94 11.19 -17.27
CA VAL A 78 17.15 11.02 -15.83
C VAL A 78 17.39 9.53 -15.57
N PHE A 79 18.62 9.19 -15.18
CA PHE A 79 19.05 7.81 -14.92
C PHE A 79 18.90 6.84 -16.10
N GLY A 80 19.11 7.31 -17.34
CA GLY A 80 19.00 6.49 -18.55
C GLY A 80 17.57 6.32 -19.05
N GLN A 81 16.61 7.09 -18.51
CA GLN A 81 15.24 7.18 -19.01
C GLN A 81 14.86 8.63 -19.28
N GLN A 82 14.35 8.90 -20.48
CA GLN A 82 13.80 10.21 -20.83
C GLN A 82 12.49 10.45 -20.08
N MET A 83 12.48 11.42 -19.17
CA MET A 83 11.27 11.75 -18.44
C MET A 83 10.28 12.48 -19.34
N HIS A 84 8.99 12.23 -19.13
CA HIS A 84 7.93 12.95 -19.83
C HIS A 84 7.10 13.76 -18.82
N LEU A 85 6.87 15.02 -19.16
CA LEU A 85 6.24 16.02 -18.31
C LEU A 85 4.90 16.42 -18.91
N ASP A 86 3.91 16.55 -18.04
CA ASP A 86 2.57 17.00 -18.39
C ASP A 86 2.01 17.82 -17.21
N PHE A 87 0.99 18.66 -17.43
CA PHE A 87 0.30 19.28 -16.30
C PHE A 87 -0.50 18.23 -15.53
N ALA A 88 -0.53 18.35 -14.20
CA ALA A 88 -1.34 17.48 -13.38
C ALA A 88 -2.84 17.75 -13.61
N LYS A 89 -3.63 16.68 -13.78
CA LYS A 89 -5.09 16.73 -13.95
C LYS A 89 -5.84 17.28 -12.73
N THR A 90 -5.18 17.41 -11.57
CA THR A 90 -5.79 17.88 -10.33
C THR A 90 -4.79 18.78 -9.61
N ARG A 91 -5.28 19.85 -8.97
CA ARG A 91 -4.44 20.71 -8.13
C ARG A 91 -3.92 19.94 -6.91
N SER A 92 -2.65 20.12 -6.59
CA SER A 92 -2.04 19.41 -5.47
C SER A 92 -2.52 19.95 -4.13
N ASP A 93 -2.69 19.03 -3.17
CA ASP A 93 -3.04 19.32 -1.77
C ASP A 93 -2.10 20.40 -1.16
N ALA A 94 -0.82 20.47 -1.58
CA ALA A 94 0.14 21.49 -1.15
C ALA A 94 -0.13 22.90 -1.68
N THR A 95 -0.62 23.04 -2.92
CA THR A 95 -1.00 24.33 -3.50
C THR A 95 -2.31 24.82 -2.88
N VAL A 96 -3.29 23.93 -2.70
CA VAL A 96 -4.56 24.24 -2.00
C VAL A 96 -4.32 24.66 -0.55
N LEU A 97 -3.39 24.01 0.16
CA LEU A 97 -3.01 24.39 1.52
C LEU A 97 -2.37 25.79 1.60
N ARG A 98 -1.66 26.23 0.56
CA ARG A 98 -1.02 27.56 0.52
C ARG A 98 -1.97 28.67 0.04
N GLU A 99 -2.80 28.41 -0.97
CA GLU A 99 -3.72 29.40 -1.54
C GLU A 99 -5.02 29.55 -0.73
N ASP A 100 -5.59 28.45 -0.24
CA ASP A 100 -6.92 28.42 0.42
C ASP A 100 -6.82 28.08 1.93
N GLY A 101 -5.58 27.94 2.43
CA GLY A 101 -5.31 27.59 3.83
C GLY A 101 -5.71 26.16 4.19
N GLN A 102 -5.78 25.88 5.49
CA GLN A 102 -6.08 24.55 6.02
C GLN A 102 -7.53 24.11 5.73
N GLU A 103 -8.44 25.08 5.53
CA GLU A 103 -9.87 24.89 5.33
C GLU A 103 -10.21 24.39 3.90
N GLY A 104 -9.46 24.87 2.89
CA GLY A 104 -9.52 24.37 1.51
C GLY A 104 -9.04 22.94 1.36
N LEU A 105 -7.99 22.56 2.10
CA LEU A 105 -7.49 21.19 2.13
C LEU A 105 -8.53 20.22 2.69
N GLU A 106 -9.24 20.63 3.75
CA GLU A 106 -10.29 19.82 4.37
C GLU A 106 -11.50 19.65 3.46
N THR A 107 -11.93 20.69 2.75
CA THR A 107 -13.03 20.61 1.78
C THR A 107 -12.68 19.78 0.56
N HIS A 108 -11.47 19.91 -0.01
CA HIS A 108 -11.00 19.06 -1.11
C HIS A 108 -10.88 17.59 -0.71
N LYS A 109 -10.34 17.32 0.49
CA LYS A 109 -10.22 15.95 1.02
C LYS A 109 -11.59 15.33 1.29
N LYS A 110 -12.55 16.12 1.78
CA LYS A 110 -13.93 15.70 2.04
C LYS A 110 -14.70 15.45 0.74
N HIS A 111 -14.52 16.27 -0.29
CA HIS A 111 -15.11 16.05 -1.61
C HIS A 111 -14.59 14.75 -2.26
N ARG A 112 -13.28 14.51 -2.19
CA ARG A 112 -12.66 13.28 -2.72
C ARG A 112 -13.13 12.02 -1.97
N LEU A 113 -13.39 12.14 -0.67
CA LEU A 113 -13.93 11.04 0.14
C LEU A 113 -15.40 10.76 -0.23
N ALA A 114 -16.22 11.80 -0.35
CA ALA A 114 -17.63 11.68 -0.68
C ALA A 114 -17.87 11.09 -2.08
N GLU A 115 -17.07 11.47 -3.08
CA GLU A 115 -17.18 10.91 -4.42
C GLU A 115 -16.81 9.42 -4.46
N LYS A 116 -15.77 9.03 -3.71
CA LYS A 116 -15.37 7.63 -3.55
C LYS A 116 -16.47 6.83 -2.86
N GLU A 117 -17.11 7.39 -1.84
CA GLU A 117 -18.21 6.75 -1.12
C GLU A 117 -19.45 6.59 -2.00
N ARG A 118 -19.77 7.60 -2.82
CA ARG A 118 -20.88 7.53 -3.78
C ARG A 118 -20.66 6.48 -4.88
N LYS A 119 -19.44 6.39 -5.43
CA LYS A 119 -19.07 5.33 -6.39
C LYS A 119 -19.13 3.94 -5.75
N GLN A 120 -18.68 3.82 -4.50
CA GLN A 120 -18.70 2.55 -3.77
C GLN A 120 -20.11 2.10 -3.40
N ALA A 121 -21.02 3.03 -3.09
CA ALA A 121 -22.43 2.73 -2.85
C ALA A 121 -23.17 2.25 -4.11
N VAL A 122 -22.89 2.86 -5.28
CA VAL A 122 -23.50 2.45 -6.56
C VAL A 122 -22.98 1.08 -7.00
N GLU A 123 -21.70 0.78 -6.79
CA GLU A 123 -21.10 -0.51 -7.11
C GLU A 123 -21.56 -1.63 -6.15
N ALA A 124 -21.83 -1.30 -4.89
CA ALA A 124 -22.44 -2.23 -3.92
C ALA A 124 -23.91 -2.55 -4.25
N ALA A 125 -24.63 -1.62 -4.87
CA ALA A 125 -26.02 -1.81 -5.29
C ALA A 125 -26.20 -2.59 -6.60
N GLN A 126 -25.15 -2.72 -7.43
CA GLN A 126 -25.19 -3.42 -8.73
C GLN A 126 -24.71 -4.88 -8.68
N LYS A 127 -24.34 -5.43 -7.52
CA LYS A 127 -24.06 -6.87 -7.39
C LYS A 127 -25.38 -7.65 -7.23
N PRO A 128 -25.70 -8.63 -8.12
CA PRO A 128 -26.90 -9.44 -7.99
C PRO A 128 -26.85 -10.31 -6.73
N ALA A 129 -27.97 -10.34 -6.00
CA ALA A 129 -28.17 -11.14 -4.80
C ALA A 129 -28.27 -12.64 -5.14
N ALA A 130 -27.42 -13.45 -4.51
CA ALA A 130 -27.63 -14.90 -4.38
C ALA A 130 -28.64 -15.17 -3.23
N PRO A 131 -29.42 -16.27 -3.28
CA PRO A 131 -30.68 -16.40 -2.55
C PRO A 131 -30.52 -16.63 -1.03
N PRO A 132 -31.55 -16.30 -0.22
CA PRO A 132 -31.45 -16.25 1.23
C PRO A 132 -31.63 -17.64 1.87
N LYS A 133 -30.76 -17.99 2.84
CA LYS A 133 -31.07 -19.06 3.79
C LYS A 133 -31.80 -18.46 5.01
N ARG A 134 -33.05 -18.91 5.10
CA ARG A 134 -34.13 -18.76 6.09
C ARG A 134 -33.72 -18.54 7.56
N ASN A 135 -34.44 -17.60 8.18
CA ASN A 135 -34.41 -17.14 9.58
C ASN A 135 -34.94 -18.15 10.61
N ALA A 136 -34.49 -18.00 11.87
CA ALA A 136 -35.27 -17.79 13.12
C ALA A 136 -34.57 -18.46 14.33
N ASP A 137 -34.49 -17.96 15.57
CA ASP A 137 -34.68 -16.66 16.28
C ASP A 137 -34.23 -16.92 17.76
N PRO A 138 -34.50 -16.08 18.79
CA PRO A 138 -33.56 -15.26 19.59
C PRO A 138 -33.38 -15.76 21.06
N SER A 139 -32.56 -15.19 21.95
CA SER A 139 -32.97 -14.16 22.95
C SER A 139 -31.86 -13.93 24.02
N LEU A 140 -31.57 -12.65 24.33
CA LEU A 140 -31.11 -12.05 25.61
C LEU A 140 -29.64 -12.32 26.07
N THR A 141 -28.77 -11.37 26.45
CA THR A 141 -28.94 -10.00 26.98
C THR A 141 -27.62 -9.18 26.91
N GLU A 142 -27.71 -7.91 26.47
CA GLU A 142 -27.02 -6.64 26.82
C GLU A 142 -25.47 -6.42 26.89
N ARG A 143 -25.10 -5.20 26.45
CA ARG A 143 -23.79 -4.56 26.16
C ARG A 143 -23.26 -3.78 27.41
N PRO A 144 -22.15 -2.96 27.42
CA PRO A 144 -21.23 -2.55 26.33
C PRO A 144 -19.73 -2.41 26.67
N ALA A 145 -18.81 -2.81 25.78
CA ALA A 145 -17.56 -2.07 25.47
C ALA A 145 -16.72 -2.77 24.37
N LYS A 146 -16.34 -2.00 23.34
CA LYS A 146 -15.25 -2.21 22.37
C LYS A 146 -15.24 -3.53 21.58
N THR A 147 -16.27 -3.71 20.77
CA THR A 147 -16.28 -4.61 19.60
C THR A 147 -15.55 -3.98 18.41
N ALA A 148 -14.34 -4.45 18.12
CA ALA A 148 -13.75 -4.33 16.78
C ALA A 148 -14.51 -5.30 15.85
N LYS A 149 -15.32 -4.73 14.96
CA LYS A 149 -16.14 -5.50 14.02
C LYS A 149 -15.30 -6.13 12.91
N PRO A 150 -15.78 -7.27 12.37
CA PRO A 150 -15.13 -8.05 11.33
C PRO A 150 -15.35 -7.36 9.98
N GLY A 151 -14.25 -6.99 9.33
CA GLY A 151 -14.29 -6.21 8.10
C GLY A 151 -13.32 -6.76 7.07
N GLN A 152 -13.92 -7.28 5.99
CA GLN A 152 -13.47 -7.17 4.61
C GLN A 152 -12.01 -7.53 4.32
N GLN A 153 -11.82 -8.61 3.54
CA GLN A 153 -10.56 -8.94 2.87
C GLN A 153 -9.97 -7.68 2.22
N PRO A 154 -8.86 -7.12 2.75
CA PRO A 154 -8.13 -6.09 2.06
C PRO A 154 -7.37 -6.78 0.92
N GLY A 155 -7.26 -6.07 -0.20
CA GLY A 155 -6.59 -6.54 -1.41
C GLY A 155 -5.33 -7.34 -1.07
N VAL A 156 -5.20 -8.47 -1.75
CA VAL A 156 -4.02 -9.32 -1.73
C VAL A 156 -2.80 -8.47 -2.10
N VAL A 157 -2.22 -7.80 -1.11
CA VAL A 157 -0.78 -7.51 -1.12
C VAL A 157 -0.14 -8.89 -1.31
N PRO A 158 0.57 -9.12 -2.42
CA PRO A 158 1.32 -10.35 -2.57
C PRO A 158 2.17 -10.49 -1.31
N ASP A 159 2.06 -11.65 -0.66
CA ASP A 159 2.80 -12.02 0.54
C ASP A 159 4.31 -11.69 0.45
N GLU A 160 4.79 -11.64 -0.79
CA GLU A 160 6.11 -11.23 -1.26
C GLU A 160 6.60 -9.85 -0.79
N TYR A 161 5.71 -8.94 -0.35
CA TYR A 161 6.08 -7.55 0.00
C TYR A 161 6.03 -7.21 1.48
N LEU A 162 5.88 -8.21 2.37
CA LEU A 162 6.05 -7.93 3.79
C LEU A 162 7.55 -7.78 4.09
N PRO A 163 7.99 -6.65 4.66
CA PRO A 163 9.38 -6.49 5.04
C PRO A 163 9.78 -7.61 6.02
N PRO A 164 11.02 -8.12 5.91
CA PRO A 164 11.49 -9.20 6.76
C PRO A 164 11.26 -8.82 8.23
N ASN A 165 10.58 -9.70 8.93
CA ASN A 165 10.21 -9.50 10.32
C ASN A 165 10.64 -10.72 11.12
N LYS A 166 10.93 -10.49 12.39
CA LYS A 166 11.33 -11.50 13.38
C LYS A 166 10.18 -12.44 13.73
N VAL A 167 8.94 -12.00 13.50
CA VAL A 167 7.73 -12.78 13.74
C VAL A 167 7.15 -13.27 12.42
N LEU A 168 6.94 -14.58 12.33
CA LEU A 168 6.26 -15.28 11.26
C LEU A 168 4.82 -15.58 11.64
N PHE A 169 3.93 -15.45 10.66
CA PHE A 169 2.54 -15.79 10.70
C PHE A 169 2.27 -17.02 9.84
N LEU A 170 1.82 -18.09 10.49
CA LEU A 170 1.48 -19.36 9.87
C LEU A 170 -0.02 -19.42 9.66
N ARG A 171 -0.43 -19.84 8.46
CA ARG A 171 -1.82 -20.04 8.06
C ARG A 171 -2.01 -21.43 7.48
N ASP A 172 -3.25 -21.88 7.48
CA ASP A 172 -3.66 -23.17 6.90
C ASP A 172 -3.06 -24.38 7.63
N LEU A 173 -2.83 -24.23 8.94
CA LEU A 173 -2.33 -25.33 9.78
C LEU A 173 -3.43 -26.39 9.97
N PRO A 174 -3.09 -27.69 9.86
CA PRO A 174 -3.99 -28.76 10.24
C PRO A 174 -4.19 -28.79 11.77
N GLU A 175 -5.41 -29.11 12.21
CA GLU A 175 -5.78 -29.18 13.64
C GLU A 175 -5.04 -30.28 14.41
N ASP A 176 -4.50 -31.27 13.70
CA ASP A 176 -3.69 -32.36 14.25
C ASP A 176 -2.27 -31.91 14.65
N TYR A 177 -1.77 -30.81 14.06
CA TYR A 177 -0.44 -30.26 14.37
C TYR A 177 -0.52 -29.18 15.44
N GLY A 178 -0.42 -29.61 16.70
CA GLY A 178 -0.38 -28.75 17.87
C GLY A 178 0.92 -27.93 18.01
N LYS A 179 0.95 -27.08 19.05
CA LYS A 179 2.09 -26.22 19.39
C LYS A 179 3.40 -26.99 19.45
N ASP A 180 3.42 -28.17 20.05
CA ASP A 180 4.62 -28.99 20.26
C ASP A 180 5.23 -29.48 18.94
N ALA A 181 4.40 -29.95 18.00
CA ALA A 181 4.85 -30.41 16.69
C ALA A 181 5.43 -29.26 15.86
N LEU A 182 4.74 -28.10 15.85
CA LEU A 182 5.24 -26.92 15.16
C LEU A 182 6.51 -26.38 15.83
N THR A 183 6.60 -26.43 17.15
CA THR A 183 7.80 -26.00 17.87
C THR A 183 9.00 -26.86 17.45
N ALA A 184 8.85 -28.18 17.35
CA ALA A 184 9.94 -29.07 16.90
C ALA A 184 10.40 -28.80 15.45
N ILE A 185 9.48 -28.39 14.57
CA ILE A 185 9.79 -28.05 13.18
C ILE A 185 10.51 -26.70 13.10
N PHE A 186 10.01 -25.69 13.82
CA PHE A 186 10.51 -24.32 13.74
C PHE A 186 11.74 -24.07 14.63
N SER A 187 11.97 -24.89 15.68
CA SER A 187 13.20 -24.85 16.48
C SER A 187 14.42 -25.41 15.75
N ARG A 188 14.24 -26.04 14.58
CA ARG A 188 15.34 -26.49 13.72
C ARG A 188 16.10 -25.32 13.09
N PHE A 189 15.47 -24.16 12.99
CA PHE A 189 16.07 -22.94 12.47
C PHE A 189 16.75 -22.16 13.60
N PRO A 190 17.94 -21.59 13.36
CA PRO A 190 18.64 -20.82 14.38
C PRO A 190 17.84 -19.59 14.80
N GLY A 191 17.88 -19.29 16.10
CA GLY A 191 17.23 -18.10 16.66
C GLY A 191 15.74 -18.24 16.96
N PHE A 192 15.18 -19.44 17.06
CA PHE A 192 13.79 -19.64 17.50
C PHE A 192 13.59 -19.14 18.95
N GLN A 193 12.61 -18.25 19.17
CA GLN A 193 12.25 -17.71 20.49
C GLN A 193 11.01 -18.41 21.04
N GLU A 194 9.84 -18.14 20.44
CA GLU A 194 8.56 -18.61 20.95
C GLU A 194 7.59 -18.97 19.82
N LEU A 195 6.79 -20.03 20.03
CA LEU A 195 5.63 -20.35 19.19
C LEU A 195 4.33 -20.11 19.97
N ARG A 196 3.49 -19.23 19.43
CA ARG A 196 2.17 -18.90 19.96
C ARG A 196 1.06 -19.42 19.06
N THR A 197 0.34 -20.43 19.51
CA THR A 197 -0.92 -20.87 18.90
C THR A 197 -2.09 -20.04 19.43
N VAL A 198 -3.13 -19.83 18.62
CA VAL A 198 -4.32 -19.08 19.04
C VAL A 198 -5.40 -20.05 19.54
N PRO A 199 -5.72 -20.06 20.85
CA PRO A 199 -6.81 -20.88 21.36
C PRO A 199 -8.14 -20.40 20.73
N GLY A 200 -8.87 -21.33 20.10
CA GLY A 200 -10.10 -21.03 19.36
C GLY A 200 -9.95 -20.84 17.85
N ARG A 201 -8.72 -20.90 17.30
CA ARG A 201 -8.46 -21.02 15.86
C ARG A 201 -7.30 -21.98 15.57
N SER A 202 -7.63 -23.25 15.34
CA SER A 202 -6.67 -24.35 15.09
C SER A 202 -6.00 -24.34 13.70
N GLY A 203 -5.93 -23.20 13.02
CA GLY A 203 -5.34 -23.07 11.67
C GLY A 203 -4.32 -21.95 11.54
N ILE A 204 -3.95 -21.35 12.68
CA ILE A 204 -3.13 -20.14 12.74
C ILE A 204 -2.15 -20.22 13.91
N ALA A 205 -0.89 -19.91 13.66
CA ALA A 205 0.14 -19.78 14.68
C ALA A 205 1.08 -18.61 14.37
N PHE A 206 1.75 -18.12 15.40
CA PHE A 206 2.80 -17.11 15.29
C PHE A 206 4.10 -17.72 15.80
N VAL A 207 5.18 -17.51 15.08
CA VAL A 207 6.53 -17.95 15.49
C VAL A 207 7.41 -16.73 15.56
N GLU A 208 8.03 -16.50 16.71
CA GLU A 208 8.99 -15.43 16.93
C GLU A 208 10.41 -15.98 16.87
N TYR A 209 11.28 -15.24 16.20
CA TYR A 209 12.71 -15.46 16.13
C TYR A 209 13.47 -14.27 16.75
N GLU A 210 14.67 -14.51 17.25
CA GLU A 210 15.58 -13.46 17.73
C GLU A 210 16.07 -12.56 16.59
N SER A 211 16.37 -13.21 15.45
CA SER A 211 16.94 -12.61 14.26
C SER A 211 16.02 -12.79 13.06
N GLU A 212 15.92 -11.75 12.24
CA GLU A 212 15.17 -11.79 10.98
C GLU A 212 15.73 -12.83 10.00
N GLU A 213 17.05 -13.08 10.04
CA GLU A 213 17.71 -14.12 9.24
C GLU A 213 17.17 -15.52 9.53
N GLY A 214 16.92 -15.83 10.80
CA GLY A 214 16.30 -17.09 11.23
C GLY A 214 14.85 -17.21 10.74
N ALA A 215 14.10 -16.10 10.79
CA ALA A 215 12.73 -16.03 10.29
C ALA A 215 12.65 -16.16 8.75
N ILE A 216 13.60 -15.57 8.00
CA ILE A 216 13.69 -15.72 6.54
C ILE A 216 13.92 -17.18 6.17
N ALA A 217 14.93 -17.82 6.78
CA ALA A 217 15.26 -19.22 6.52
C ALA A 217 14.08 -20.15 6.84
N ALA A 218 13.40 -19.93 7.97
CA ALA A 218 12.22 -20.68 8.36
C ALA A 218 11.04 -20.47 7.42
N LYS A 219 10.80 -19.22 6.97
CA LYS A 219 9.74 -18.89 6.00
C LYS A 219 9.96 -19.55 4.65
N GLU A 220 11.19 -19.54 4.13
CA GLU A 220 11.49 -20.17 2.84
C GLU A 220 11.43 -21.70 2.89
N ALA A 221 11.86 -22.28 4.00
CA ALA A 221 11.84 -23.74 4.18
C ALA A 221 10.45 -24.31 4.54
N MET A 222 9.62 -23.54 5.24
CA MET A 222 8.27 -23.96 5.67
C MET A 222 7.15 -23.33 4.86
N GLY A 223 7.44 -22.34 4.01
CA GLY A 223 6.46 -21.68 3.16
C GLY A 223 6.00 -22.59 2.04
N GLY A 224 4.80 -23.16 2.18
CA GLY A 224 4.21 -24.05 1.17
C GLY A 224 4.49 -25.53 1.39
N VAL A 225 5.10 -25.92 2.51
CA VAL A 225 5.25 -27.34 2.86
C VAL A 225 3.87 -27.95 3.17
N GLU A 226 3.68 -29.20 2.76
CA GLU A 226 2.46 -29.94 3.06
C GLU A 226 2.61 -30.62 4.43
N LEU A 227 1.80 -30.21 5.39
CA LEU A 227 1.71 -30.81 6.72
C LEU A 227 0.31 -31.40 6.88
N GLY A 228 0.21 -32.70 7.18
CA GLY A 228 -1.07 -33.38 7.39
C GLY A 228 -2.05 -33.27 6.21
N GLY A 229 -1.56 -33.18 4.97
CA GLY A 229 -2.39 -33.05 3.76
C GLY A 229 -2.93 -31.63 3.51
N LYS A 230 -2.42 -30.61 4.22
CA LYS A 230 -2.71 -29.18 3.97
C LYS A 230 -1.41 -28.41 3.70
N ASN A 231 -1.46 -27.47 2.77
CA ASN A 231 -0.30 -26.64 2.44
C ASN A 231 -0.22 -25.45 3.39
N ILE A 232 0.71 -25.51 4.32
CA ILE A 232 0.87 -24.41 5.27
C ILE A 232 1.46 -23.19 4.56
N ARG A 233 0.94 -22.01 4.89
CA ARG A 233 1.45 -20.74 4.38
C ARG A 233 2.17 -19.98 5.48
N VAL A 234 3.46 -19.80 5.32
CA VAL A 234 4.32 -19.05 6.25
C VAL A 234 4.60 -17.68 5.64
N THR A 235 4.29 -16.65 6.40
CA THR A 235 4.28 -15.24 5.96
C THR A 235 4.86 -14.37 7.07
N TYR A 236 5.35 -13.16 6.80
CA TYR A 236 5.78 -12.28 7.89
C TYR A 236 4.58 -11.70 8.66
N GLN A 237 4.76 -11.38 9.94
CA GLN A 237 3.76 -10.67 10.71
C GLN A 237 3.60 -9.23 10.19
N ARG A 238 2.36 -8.83 9.90
CA ARG A 238 2.01 -7.44 9.58
C ARG A 238 2.18 -6.59 10.84
N GLN A 239 3.03 -5.56 10.76
CA GLN A 239 3.12 -4.48 11.75
C GLN A 239 1.95 -3.52 11.60
#